data_AF-A0A0R2M332-F1
#
_entry.id   AF-A0A0R2M332-F1
#
_cell.length_a   1.000
_cell.length_b   1.000
_cell.length_c   1.000
_cell.angle_alpha   90.00
_cell.angle_beta   90.00
_cell.angle_gamma   90.00
#
_symmetry.space_group_name_H-M   'P 1'
#
loop_
_entity.id
_entity.type
_entity.pdbx_description
1 polymer ?
#
loop_
_entity_poly.entity_id
_entity_poly.type
_entity_poly.pdbx_seq_one_letter_code
_entity_poly.pdbx_strand_id
1 'polypeptide(L)'
;MSGMSFKQHVFLGVTLLSSVAVIGASVQSTTVAASKRRGKKVTKVSKTYRTKATKVSHKAYYSLSKTGKTYKLSGTLKKPVLKSNHALKNYTKTTWTRSKQMFVTKKGKTTRYYYVKAAKNKAAGWVKASQLKAGKNGQATTAKKTTAKVYYKNAKSGKIYQLKGKNSYVTFKKGVKLVADQKYTRTQKRTVYKRGKKTTYYYVKSGETKGWVWNGYLTTKAPVVPEPTVSGLTTPGETVDGITSYNVSGNTIDPYKSEDFSTVDVPSDYALARYKYQYSPTYKAKKTLQTKSETLSVVRHTGADSDYALKSTMYLPLDGESTKGINSNPQSATFSKDDHYLYVMYVDKSGKGDDDQMGWVIRYDWQKLTALGTRKNGQMQLIRKAAVNQYHNKATSKDKAILKCIKVGPTFNTGHAQSLALNPRTNELWFVKKHQADDQSTVERLNQKTLKPDAAVNFTLKSGMHMGSVLAFDNDGNAYYWTHTLSAWSTAPLNSAKIYKGQISTDRIHFSLVMQGLSRVPGEVVQSMSYNGANNRLYLVSNGSIFSVPVDKLGQLDASDVSATNFTGDREFEGMMFMHQSNQGFVLTNRGPAILQMTN
;
A
#
# COMPACT_ATOMS: atom_id res chain seq x y z
N MET A 1 -29.73 36.21 -0.01
CA MET A 1 -30.68 35.36 -0.75
C MET A 1 -30.32 33.91 -0.50
N SER A 2 -31.29 33.16 -0.02
CA SER A 2 -31.17 31.82 0.56
C SER A 2 -31.56 30.74 -0.44
N GLY A 3 -30.96 29.55 -0.32
CA GLY A 3 -31.62 28.30 -0.69
C GLY A 3 -30.83 27.39 -1.64
N MET A 4 -30.28 26.29 -1.10
CA MET A 4 -30.92 24.98 -1.22
C MET A 4 -30.22 23.93 -0.37
N SER A 5 -31.03 23.18 0.38
CA SER A 5 -30.68 22.07 1.26
C SER A 5 -31.41 20.82 0.76
N PHE A 6 -30.71 19.69 0.70
CA PHE A 6 -31.29 18.37 0.43
C PHE A 6 -31.34 17.57 1.74
N LYS A 7 -32.54 17.15 2.15
CA LYS A 7 -32.78 16.24 3.27
C LYS A 7 -33.08 14.82 2.77
N GLN A 8 -32.45 13.85 3.42
CA GLN A 8 -32.80 12.42 3.39
C GLN A 8 -34.05 12.15 4.24
N HIS A 9 -34.88 11.18 3.82
CA HIS A 9 -35.74 10.45 4.73
C HIS A 9 -35.75 8.94 4.46
N VAL A 10 -35.64 8.21 5.56
CA VAL A 10 -35.76 6.78 5.77
C VAL A 10 -37.24 6.39 5.77
N PHE A 11 -37.60 5.22 5.23
CA PHE A 11 -38.86 4.55 5.58
C PHE A 11 -38.67 3.04 5.73
N LEU A 12 -39.27 2.51 6.79
CA LEU A 12 -39.25 1.12 7.22
C LEU A 12 -40.69 0.60 7.32
N GLY A 13 -40.97 -0.53 6.68
CA GLY A 13 -42.07 -1.47 6.99
C GLY A 13 -43.51 -1.07 6.66
N VAL A 14 -44.50 -1.97 6.53
CA VAL A 14 -44.59 -3.44 6.52
C VAL A 14 -46.03 -3.82 6.09
N THR A 15 -46.17 -4.97 5.40
CA THR A 15 -47.37 -5.83 5.15
C THR A 15 -48.37 -5.63 4.00
N LEU A 16 -48.64 -6.79 3.39
CA LEU A 16 -49.62 -7.19 2.37
C LEU A 16 -51.09 -7.02 2.76
N LEU A 17 -51.92 -6.76 1.73
CA LEU A 17 -53.26 -7.34 1.53
C LEU A 17 -53.75 -7.07 0.09
N SER A 18 -54.06 -8.14 -0.66
CA SER A 18 -55.11 -8.20 -1.72
C SER A 18 -55.11 -9.59 -2.35
N SER A 19 -56.09 -10.46 -2.05
CA SER A 19 -57.38 -10.64 -2.75
C SER A 19 -57.25 -11.04 -4.23
N VAL A 20 -57.58 -12.31 -4.53
CA VAL A 20 -58.05 -12.72 -5.86
C VAL A 20 -59.28 -13.61 -5.70
N ALA A 21 -60.23 -13.30 -6.58
CA ALA A 21 -61.63 -13.68 -6.71
C ALA A 21 -61.98 -15.18 -6.71
N VAL A 22 -63.24 -15.42 -6.34
CA VAL A 22 -64.05 -16.62 -6.54
C VAL A 22 -64.99 -16.39 -7.73
N ILE A 23 -65.07 -17.36 -8.66
CA ILE A 23 -66.20 -17.67 -9.56
C ILE A 23 -66.07 -19.19 -9.82
N GLY A 24 -67.06 -20.08 -9.80
CA GLY A 24 -68.52 -20.04 -9.76
C GLY A 24 -69.05 -21.29 -10.49
N ALA A 25 -70.22 -21.79 -10.06
CA ALA A 25 -71.09 -22.82 -10.67
C ALA A 25 -70.64 -24.31 -10.51
N SER A 26 -71.34 -25.17 -9.74
CA SER A 26 -72.72 -25.75 -9.83
C SER A 26 -72.55 -27.28 -10.12
N VAL A 27 -73.35 -28.28 -9.73
CA VAL A 27 -74.76 -28.47 -9.41
C VAL A 27 -74.94 -29.70 -8.48
N GLN A 28 -75.93 -29.57 -7.57
CA GLN A 28 -76.80 -30.51 -6.86
C GLN A 28 -76.34 -31.91 -6.39
N SER A 29 -76.44 -32.05 -5.07
CA SER A 29 -76.74 -33.27 -4.32
C SER A 29 -78.24 -33.55 -4.28
N THR A 30 -78.64 -34.79 -4.53
CA THR A 30 -79.97 -35.33 -4.16
C THR A 30 -79.84 -36.32 -3.00
N THR A 31 -80.93 -36.38 -2.23
CA THR A 31 -81.44 -37.50 -1.42
C THR A 31 -81.34 -37.48 0.11
N VAL A 32 -82.51 -37.17 0.68
CA VAL A 32 -83.33 -37.94 1.64
C VAL A 32 -82.85 -38.16 3.08
N ALA A 33 -83.79 -37.83 3.98
CA ALA A 33 -83.75 -37.86 5.41
C ALA A 33 -83.74 -39.26 6.07
N ALA A 34 -83.07 -39.28 7.22
CA ALA A 34 -83.39 -39.93 8.50
C ALA A 34 -84.01 -41.35 8.56
N SER A 35 -83.35 -42.24 9.31
CA SER A 35 -84.03 -43.12 10.27
C SER A 35 -83.08 -43.60 11.37
N LYS A 36 -83.56 -43.55 12.62
CA LYS A 36 -82.92 -44.01 13.85
C LYS A 36 -82.79 -45.54 13.86
N ARG A 37 -81.66 -46.07 14.36
CA ARG A 37 -81.69 -47.21 15.30
C ARG A 37 -80.37 -47.37 16.07
N ARG A 38 -80.53 -47.49 17.38
CA ARG A 38 -79.53 -47.70 18.42
C ARG A 38 -79.14 -49.19 18.39
N GLY A 39 -77.85 -49.52 18.32
CA GLY A 39 -77.39 -50.91 18.33
C GLY A 39 -75.89 -51.10 18.50
N LYS A 40 -75.50 -51.64 19.66
CA LYS A 40 -74.20 -52.21 20.04
C LYS A 40 -72.97 -51.31 20.01
N LYS A 41 -72.56 -50.94 21.24
CA LYS A 41 -71.21 -50.51 21.63
C LYS A 41 -70.21 -51.62 21.27
N VAL A 42 -69.65 -51.58 20.06
CA VAL A 42 -68.48 -52.41 19.73
C VAL A 42 -67.27 -51.74 20.37
N THR A 43 -66.80 -52.31 21.48
CA THR A 43 -65.48 -52.06 22.05
C THR A 43 -64.45 -52.34 20.95
N LYS A 44 -64.04 -51.29 20.24
CA LYS A 44 -63.07 -51.39 19.14
C LYS A 44 -61.71 -51.70 19.75
N VAL A 45 -61.44 -52.98 19.98
CA VAL A 45 -60.11 -53.47 20.34
C VAL A 45 -59.14 -52.87 19.31
N SER A 46 -58.26 -52.00 19.78
CA SER A 46 -57.21 -51.36 18.99
C SER A 46 -56.22 -52.43 18.50
N LYS A 47 -56.62 -53.23 17.51
CA LYS A 47 -55.75 -54.23 16.90
C LYS A 47 -54.78 -53.50 15.97
N THR A 48 -53.49 -53.66 16.22
CA THR A 48 -52.45 -53.21 15.29
C THR A 48 -52.28 -54.29 14.23
N TYR A 49 -52.37 -53.96 12.95
CA TYR A 49 -52.20 -54.91 11.85
C TYR A 49 -51.40 -54.28 10.69
N ARG A 50 -50.91 -55.10 9.77
CA ARG A 50 -50.17 -54.65 8.59
C ARG A 50 -50.62 -55.34 7.30
N THR A 51 -50.36 -54.70 6.16
CA THR A 51 -50.45 -55.34 4.84
C THR A 51 -49.24 -56.26 4.60
N LYS A 52 -49.37 -57.17 3.62
CA LYS A 52 -48.20 -57.87 3.05
C LYS A 52 -47.21 -56.82 2.50
N ALA A 53 -45.92 -57.10 2.63
CA ALA A 53 -44.87 -56.25 2.08
C ALA A 53 -44.79 -56.46 0.57
N THR A 54 -45.02 -55.43 -0.22
CA THR A 54 -44.93 -55.50 -1.68
C THR A 54 -43.59 -54.99 -2.15
N LYS A 55 -42.98 -55.68 -3.13
CA LYS A 55 -41.81 -55.16 -3.85
C LYS A 55 -42.22 -53.93 -4.64
N VAL A 56 -41.37 -52.93 -4.65
CA VAL A 56 -41.58 -51.69 -5.42
C VAL A 56 -40.29 -51.30 -6.12
N SER A 57 -40.41 -50.45 -7.14
CA SER A 57 -39.26 -49.91 -7.84
C SER A 57 -38.26 -49.24 -6.88
N HIS A 58 -36.98 -49.46 -7.14
CA HIS A 58 -35.91 -48.85 -6.38
C HIS A 58 -35.96 -47.33 -6.52
N LYS A 59 -36.09 -46.63 -5.38
CA LYS A 59 -36.15 -45.16 -5.36
C LYS A 59 -35.28 -44.61 -4.25
N ALA A 60 -34.52 -43.56 -4.57
CA ALA A 60 -33.60 -42.90 -3.64
C ALA A 60 -34.36 -41.92 -2.74
N TYR A 61 -34.01 -41.96 -1.45
CA TYR A 61 -34.49 -41.06 -0.42
C TYR A 61 -33.34 -40.57 0.46
N TYR A 62 -33.57 -39.50 1.20
CA TYR A 62 -32.73 -39.07 2.31
C TYR A 62 -33.61 -38.71 3.52
N SER A 63 -33.03 -38.66 4.71
CA SER A 63 -33.74 -38.22 5.91
C SER A 63 -32.99 -37.08 6.58
N LEU A 64 -33.73 -36.09 7.07
CA LEU A 64 -33.22 -35.06 7.99
C LEU A 64 -33.84 -35.22 9.39
N SER A 65 -34.60 -36.29 9.62
CA SER A 65 -35.31 -36.50 10.87
C SER A 65 -34.33 -36.68 12.03
N LYS A 66 -34.54 -35.91 13.10
CA LYS A 66 -33.76 -36.00 14.34
C LYS A 66 -34.25 -37.10 15.27
N THR A 67 -35.53 -37.45 15.17
CA THR A 67 -36.23 -38.40 16.06
C THR A 67 -36.61 -39.71 15.36
N GLY A 68 -36.59 -39.75 14.03
CA GLY A 68 -37.00 -40.91 13.26
C GLY A 68 -36.07 -42.10 13.42
N LYS A 69 -36.64 -43.29 13.25
CA LYS A 69 -35.96 -44.58 13.41
C LYS A 69 -36.32 -45.50 12.25
N THR A 70 -35.40 -46.41 11.94
CA THR A 70 -35.70 -47.63 11.20
C THR A 70 -36.09 -48.74 12.18
N TYR A 71 -36.84 -49.72 11.69
CA TYR A 71 -37.36 -50.84 12.47
C TYR A 71 -37.09 -52.19 11.78
N LYS A 72 -36.70 -53.20 12.55
CA LYS A 72 -36.83 -54.61 12.18
C LYS A 72 -38.30 -55.03 12.35
N LEU A 73 -38.81 -55.79 11.39
CA LEU A 73 -40.19 -56.28 11.40
C LEU A 73 -40.20 -57.75 11.77
N SER A 74 -41.04 -58.12 12.73
CA SER A 74 -41.37 -59.51 13.10
C SER A 74 -42.87 -59.67 13.36
N GLY A 75 -43.32 -60.90 13.63
CA GLY A 75 -44.72 -61.22 13.89
C GLY A 75 -45.60 -61.34 12.64
N THR A 76 -46.87 -61.67 12.86
CA THR A 76 -47.85 -61.96 11.80
C THR A 76 -48.48 -60.68 11.24
N LEU A 77 -49.31 -60.80 10.19
CA LEU A 77 -50.04 -59.66 9.62
C LEU A 77 -51.03 -59.04 10.62
N LYS A 78 -51.64 -59.85 11.48
CA LYS A 78 -52.63 -59.42 12.49
C LYS A 78 -52.00 -58.93 13.80
N LYS A 79 -50.71 -59.21 14.04
CA LYS A 79 -49.94 -58.80 15.24
C LYS A 79 -48.48 -58.45 14.87
N PRO A 80 -48.22 -57.36 14.11
CA PRO A 80 -46.87 -57.01 13.69
C PRO A 80 -46.09 -56.32 14.82
N VAL A 81 -44.79 -56.62 14.91
CA VAL A 81 -43.86 -56.01 15.86
C VAL A 81 -42.79 -55.22 15.10
N LEU A 82 -42.63 -53.94 15.46
CA LEU A 82 -41.61 -53.05 14.90
C LEU A 82 -40.58 -52.72 16.00
N LYS A 83 -39.44 -53.41 16.00
CA LYS A 83 -38.34 -53.15 16.94
C LYS A 83 -37.34 -52.18 16.31
N SER A 84 -37.10 -51.03 16.92
CA SER A 84 -36.18 -50.03 16.36
C SER A 84 -34.75 -50.57 16.27
N ASN A 85 -34.05 -50.32 15.17
CA ASN A 85 -32.66 -50.78 14.97
C ASN A 85 -31.65 -49.68 14.61
N HIS A 86 -32.04 -48.62 13.87
CA HIS A 86 -31.13 -47.49 13.62
C HIS A 86 -31.84 -46.14 13.74
N ALA A 87 -31.20 -45.17 14.41
CA ALA A 87 -31.68 -43.80 14.49
C ALA A 87 -31.31 -42.99 13.24
N LEU A 88 -32.28 -42.35 12.57
CA LEU A 88 -32.07 -41.64 11.31
C LEU A 88 -31.14 -40.42 11.45
N LYS A 89 -31.03 -39.83 12.65
CA LYS A 89 -30.12 -38.71 12.94
C LYS A 89 -28.65 -39.03 12.59
N ASN A 90 -28.24 -40.29 12.70
CA ASN A 90 -26.89 -40.77 12.40
C ASN A 90 -26.62 -40.97 10.89
N TYR A 91 -27.65 -40.81 10.06
CA TYR A 91 -27.65 -41.09 8.63
C TYR A 91 -28.13 -39.91 7.78
N THR A 92 -28.12 -38.70 8.36
CA THR A 92 -28.60 -37.48 7.68
C THR A 92 -27.79 -37.10 6.44
N LYS A 93 -26.60 -37.66 6.26
CA LYS A 93 -25.69 -37.44 5.12
C LYS A 93 -25.68 -38.59 4.10
N THR A 94 -26.56 -39.59 4.21
CA THR A 94 -26.58 -40.76 3.30
C THR A 94 -27.83 -40.83 2.45
N THR A 95 -27.76 -41.63 1.39
CA THR A 95 -28.91 -42.02 0.56
C THR A 95 -29.47 -43.35 1.04
N TRP A 96 -30.78 -43.41 1.14
CA TRP A 96 -31.58 -44.59 1.45
C TRP A 96 -32.26 -45.08 0.18
N THR A 97 -32.03 -46.32 -0.22
CA THR A 97 -32.72 -46.92 -1.38
C THR A 97 -33.90 -47.73 -0.88
N ARG A 98 -35.11 -47.33 -1.27
CA ARG A 98 -36.36 -48.08 -1.01
C ARG A 98 -36.45 -49.29 -1.94
N SER A 99 -36.84 -50.46 -1.43
CA SER A 99 -37.12 -51.65 -2.26
C SER A 99 -38.47 -52.32 -1.98
N LYS A 100 -39.11 -52.03 -0.83
CA LYS A 100 -40.44 -52.56 -0.47
C LYS A 100 -41.30 -51.50 0.22
N GLN A 101 -42.61 -51.70 0.22
CA GLN A 101 -43.55 -50.91 1.02
C GLN A 101 -44.58 -51.78 1.76
N MET A 102 -45.13 -51.25 2.85
CA MET A 102 -46.27 -51.83 3.56
C MET A 102 -47.04 -50.72 4.29
N PHE A 103 -48.28 -50.99 4.67
CA PHE A 103 -49.05 -50.14 5.58
C PHE A 103 -49.19 -50.82 6.94
N VAL A 104 -49.08 -50.03 8.01
CA VAL A 104 -49.34 -50.48 9.38
C VAL A 104 -50.45 -49.62 9.95
N THR A 105 -51.54 -50.25 10.38
CA THR A 105 -52.68 -49.58 11.00
C THR A 105 -52.61 -49.80 12.50
N LYS A 106 -52.51 -48.73 13.28
CA LYS A 106 -52.52 -48.77 14.76
C LYS A 106 -53.58 -47.80 15.25
N LYS A 107 -54.50 -48.25 16.11
CA LYS A 107 -55.59 -47.42 16.65
C LYS A 107 -56.36 -46.67 15.54
N GLY A 108 -56.68 -47.37 14.44
CA GLY A 108 -57.39 -46.79 13.29
C GLY A 108 -56.56 -45.87 12.38
N LYS A 109 -55.31 -45.55 12.74
CA LYS A 109 -54.42 -44.70 11.91
C LYS A 109 -53.50 -45.55 11.05
N THR A 110 -53.66 -45.44 9.73
CA THR A 110 -52.83 -46.14 8.73
C THR A 110 -51.58 -45.34 8.40
N THR A 111 -50.39 -45.93 8.59
CA THR A 111 -49.09 -45.32 8.26
C THR A 111 -48.36 -46.13 7.21
N ARG A 112 -47.86 -45.48 6.15
CA ARG A 112 -47.03 -46.10 5.12
C ARG A 112 -45.58 -46.25 5.59
N TYR A 113 -45.02 -47.44 5.43
CA TYR A 113 -43.62 -47.75 5.71
C TYR A 113 -42.89 -48.19 4.44
N TYR A 114 -41.64 -47.75 4.33
CA TYR A 114 -40.71 -48.18 3.29
C TYR A 114 -39.61 -49.03 3.91
N TYR A 115 -39.27 -50.15 3.27
CA TYR A 115 -38.03 -50.87 3.58
C TYR A 115 -36.91 -50.21 2.79
N VAL A 116 -35.90 -49.72 3.50
CA VAL A 116 -34.79 -48.95 2.93
C VAL A 116 -33.43 -49.50 3.32
N LYS A 117 -32.42 -49.28 2.46
CA LYS A 117 -31.01 -49.61 2.71
C LYS A 117 -30.12 -48.37 2.52
N ALA A 118 -29.29 -48.05 3.50
CA ALA A 118 -28.39 -46.90 3.49
C ALA A 118 -27.13 -47.19 2.66
N ALA A 119 -26.65 -46.17 1.95
CA ALA A 119 -25.43 -46.29 1.17
C ALA A 119 -24.14 -46.27 2.02
N LYS A 120 -24.15 -45.59 3.17
CA LYS A 120 -22.99 -45.41 4.08
C LYS A 120 -22.37 -46.74 4.56
N ASN A 121 -23.20 -47.60 5.14
CA ASN A 121 -22.74 -48.86 5.76
C ASN A 121 -23.77 -49.99 5.59
N LYS A 122 -24.65 -49.89 4.59
CA LYS A 122 -25.68 -50.89 4.29
C LYS A 122 -26.72 -51.13 5.40
N ALA A 123 -26.79 -50.26 6.43
CA ALA A 123 -27.87 -50.28 7.43
C ALA A 123 -29.25 -50.33 6.75
N ALA A 124 -30.16 -51.16 7.25
CA ALA A 124 -31.45 -51.39 6.60
C ALA A 124 -32.58 -51.56 7.61
N GLY A 125 -33.80 -51.25 7.19
CA GLY A 125 -35.00 -51.44 8.00
C GLY A 125 -36.22 -50.73 7.44
N TRP A 126 -37.35 -50.93 8.11
CA TRP A 126 -38.61 -50.27 7.82
C TRP A 126 -38.63 -48.87 8.41
N VAL A 127 -39.06 -47.86 7.67
CA VAL A 127 -39.15 -46.48 8.15
C VAL A 127 -40.45 -45.85 7.66
N LYS A 128 -41.04 -44.96 8.47
CA LYS A 128 -42.23 -44.21 8.06
C LYS A 128 -41.90 -43.39 6.81
N ALA A 129 -42.74 -43.51 5.77
CA ALA A 129 -42.53 -42.80 4.51
C ALA A 129 -42.42 -41.27 4.71
N SER A 130 -43.17 -40.71 5.67
CA SER A 130 -43.14 -39.28 6.02
C SER A 130 -41.81 -38.80 6.63
N GLN A 131 -40.94 -39.71 7.08
CA GLN A 131 -39.61 -39.38 7.61
C GLN A 131 -38.52 -39.34 6.53
N LEU A 132 -38.91 -39.62 5.27
CA LEU A 132 -38.03 -39.64 4.12
C LEU A 132 -38.44 -38.57 3.11
N LYS A 133 -37.45 -37.96 2.49
CA LYS A 133 -37.61 -37.04 1.36
C LYS A 133 -37.00 -37.68 0.12
N ALA A 134 -37.68 -37.58 -1.02
CA ALA A 134 -37.18 -38.17 -2.27
C ALA A 134 -35.85 -37.51 -2.69
N GLY A 135 -34.93 -38.30 -3.24
CA GLY A 135 -33.66 -37.84 -3.79
C GLY A 135 -32.43 -38.43 -3.12
N LYS A 136 -31.26 -38.14 -3.72
CA LYS A 136 -29.94 -38.61 -3.27
C LYS A 136 -29.30 -37.62 -2.31
N ASN A 137 -28.51 -38.10 -1.37
CA ASN A 137 -27.69 -37.29 -0.47
C ASN A 137 -26.37 -37.99 -0.13
N GLY A 138 -25.27 -37.24 -0.19
CA GLY A 138 -23.92 -37.75 0.05
C GLY A 138 -23.44 -38.74 -1.01
N GLN A 139 -23.99 -38.71 -2.22
CA GLN A 139 -23.54 -39.51 -3.37
C GLN A 139 -22.81 -38.62 -4.37
N ALA A 140 -21.89 -39.20 -5.14
CA ALA A 140 -21.19 -38.50 -6.22
C ALA A 140 -21.16 -39.34 -7.51
N THR A 141 -20.93 -38.67 -8.63
CA THR A 141 -20.57 -39.34 -9.89
C THR A 141 -19.05 -39.51 -9.97
N THR A 142 -18.61 -40.42 -10.84
CA THR A 142 -17.20 -40.50 -11.23
C THR A 142 -16.72 -39.14 -11.74
N ALA A 143 -15.47 -38.78 -11.41
CA ALA A 143 -14.87 -37.56 -11.93
C ALA A 143 -14.61 -37.74 -13.43
N LYS A 144 -15.00 -36.74 -14.21
CA LYS A 144 -14.67 -36.66 -15.63
C LYS A 144 -13.55 -35.65 -15.80
N LYS A 145 -12.49 -36.03 -16.53
CA LYS A 145 -11.48 -35.09 -17.00
C LYS A 145 -12.16 -34.02 -17.87
N THR A 146 -11.63 -32.81 -17.82
CA THR A 146 -12.09 -31.69 -18.64
C THR A 146 -10.88 -30.95 -19.16
N THR A 147 -11.00 -30.28 -20.30
CA THR A 147 -10.01 -29.30 -20.74
C THR A 147 -9.72 -28.31 -19.61
N ALA A 148 -8.43 -28.05 -19.42
CA ALA A 148 -7.95 -27.09 -18.43
C ALA A 148 -8.61 -25.73 -18.70
N LYS A 149 -9.18 -25.12 -17.66
CA LYS A 149 -9.76 -23.78 -17.77
C LYS A 149 -9.53 -23.02 -16.47
N VAL A 150 -9.08 -21.78 -16.60
CA VAL A 150 -8.83 -20.89 -15.46
C VAL A 150 -10.14 -20.32 -14.93
N TYR A 151 -10.24 -20.24 -13.61
CA TYR A 151 -11.34 -19.66 -12.87
C TYR A 151 -10.80 -18.80 -11.72
N TYR A 152 -11.64 -17.89 -11.24
CA TYR A 152 -11.42 -17.06 -10.07
C TYR A 152 -12.58 -17.24 -9.09
N LYS A 153 -12.38 -16.87 -7.83
CA LYS A 153 -13.45 -16.82 -6.84
C LYS A 153 -14.44 -15.72 -7.24
N ASN A 154 -15.75 -15.97 -7.15
CA ASN A 154 -16.76 -14.92 -7.31
C ASN A 154 -17.06 -14.22 -5.97
N ALA A 155 -18.07 -13.34 -5.93
CA ALA A 155 -18.46 -12.60 -4.72
C ALA A 155 -18.83 -13.49 -3.52
N LYS A 156 -19.12 -14.78 -3.74
CA LYS A 156 -19.54 -15.70 -2.67
C LYS A 156 -18.32 -16.28 -1.96
N SER A 157 -18.38 -16.32 -0.63
CA SER A 157 -17.42 -17.06 0.17
C SER A 157 -17.52 -18.57 -0.14
N GLY A 158 -16.39 -19.15 -0.53
CA GLY A 158 -16.31 -20.55 -0.94
C GLY A 158 -15.10 -21.25 -0.34
N LYS A 159 -15.14 -22.58 -0.35
CA LYS A 159 -14.04 -23.43 0.15
C LYS A 159 -13.71 -24.54 -0.85
N ILE A 160 -12.44 -24.92 -0.88
CA ILE A 160 -11.89 -26.08 -1.57
C ILE A 160 -11.87 -27.26 -0.58
N TYR A 161 -12.37 -28.41 -1.01
CA TYR A 161 -12.48 -29.59 -0.15
C TYR A 161 -11.80 -30.82 -0.76
N GLN A 162 -11.19 -31.64 0.10
CA GLN A 162 -10.87 -33.02 -0.26
C GLN A 162 -12.09 -33.92 -0.02
N LEU A 163 -12.37 -34.83 -0.96
CA LEU A 163 -13.45 -35.83 -0.83
C LEU A 163 -12.87 -37.17 -0.39
N LYS A 164 -13.55 -37.87 0.53
CA LYS A 164 -13.22 -39.23 0.99
C LYS A 164 -14.40 -40.17 0.72
N GLY A 165 -14.12 -41.44 0.40
CA GLY A 165 -15.13 -42.50 0.23
C GLY A 165 -15.43 -42.88 -1.23
N LYS A 166 -16.43 -43.75 -1.43
CA LYS A 166 -16.88 -44.24 -2.75
C LYS A 166 -18.01 -43.36 -3.29
N ASN A 167 -18.29 -43.40 -4.59
CA ASN A 167 -19.39 -42.64 -5.22
C ASN A 167 -20.77 -42.87 -4.58
N SER A 168 -20.99 -44.06 -4.01
CA SER A 168 -22.21 -44.39 -3.26
C SER A 168 -22.32 -43.66 -1.92
N TYR A 169 -21.21 -43.19 -1.35
CA TYR A 169 -21.15 -42.39 -0.13
C TYR A 169 -19.83 -41.59 -0.01
N VAL A 170 -19.90 -40.27 -0.23
CA VAL A 170 -18.77 -39.35 -0.12
C VAL A 170 -18.88 -38.41 1.08
N THR A 171 -17.76 -38.08 1.70
CA THR A 171 -17.65 -37.06 2.75
C THR A 171 -16.65 -35.98 2.36
N PHE A 172 -16.89 -34.75 2.84
CA PHE A 172 -16.00 -33.61 2.66
C PHE A 172 -15.08 -33.50 3.88
N LYS A 173 -13.75 -33.41 3.67
CA LYS A 173 -12.78 -33.09 4.73
C LYS A 173 -12.86 -31.61 5.14
N LYS A 174 -12.00 -31.16 6.07
CA LYS A 174 -11.81 -29.73 6.38
C LYS A 174 -11.49 -28.98 5.09
N GLY A 175 -12.21 -27.88 4.83
CA GLY A 175 -12.07 -27.10 3.61
C GLY A 175 -11.16 -25.89 3.82
N VAL A 176 -10.39 -25.55 2.78
CA VAL A 176 -9.54 -24.35 2.70
C VAL A 176 -10.35 -23.22 2.06
N LYS A 177 -10.25 -21.98 2.57
CA LYS A 177 -10.98 -20.83 2.00
C LYS A 177 -10.43 -20.51 0.61
N LEU A 178 -11.32 -20.12 -0.31
CA LEU A 178 -10.89 -19.50 -1.58
C LEU A 178 -10.38 -18.09 -1.29
N VAL A 179 -9.24 -17.75 -1.88
CA VAL A 179 -8.63 -16.42 -1.83
C VAL A 179 -9.17 -15.58 -3.00
N ALA A 180 -9.32 -14.28 -2.78
CA ALA A 180 -9.60 -13.35 -3.87
C ALA A 180 -8.40 -13.33 -4.84
N ASP A 181 -8.65 -13.05 -6.12
CA ASP A 181 -7.61 -12.79 -7.14
C ASP A 181 -6.65 -13.94 -7.49
N GLN A 182 -6.74 -15.05 -6.77
CA GLN A 182 -5.99 -16.26 -7.04
C GLN A 182 -6.57 -17.03 -8.25
N LYS A 183 -5.67 -17.44 -9.16
CA LYS A 183 -5.99 -18.28 -10.32
C LYS A 183 -6.20 -19.73 -9.90
N TYR A 184 -7.34 -20.30 -10.25
CA TYR A 184 -7.69 -21.70 -10.01
C TYR A 184 -7.91 -22.44 -11.33
N THR A 185 -7.02 -23.37 -11.67
CA THR A 185 -7.13 -24.15 -12.90
C THR A 185 -7.99 -25.38 -12.69
N ARG A 186 -9.15 -25.43 -13.34
CA ARG A 186 -10.05 -26.60 -13.33
C ARG A 186 -9.51 -27.70 -14.24
N THR A 187 -9.35 -28.90 -13.71
CA THR A 187 -8.93 -30.09 -14.50
C THR A 187 -9.97 -31.20 -14.58
N GLN A 188 -10.95 -31.22 -13.67
CA GLN A 188 -12.02 -32.23 -13.65
C GLN A 188 -13.34 -31.64 -13.19
N LYS A 189 -14.44 -32.35 -13.49
CA LYS A 189 -15.77 -32.07 -12.92
C LYS A 189 -16.45 -33.34 -12.44
N ARG A 190 -17.25 -33.23 -11.37
CA ARG A 190 -18.18 -34.27 -10.94
C ARG A 190 -19.45 -33.68 -10.35
N THR A 191 -20.48 -34.50 -10.26
CA THR A 191 -21.71 -34.16 -9.54
C THR A 191 -21.64 -34.72 -8.12
N VAL A 192 -22.05 -33.93 -7.13
CA VAL A 192 -22.33 -34.38 -5.76
C VAL A 192 -23.78 -34.07 -5.43
N TYR A 193 -24.50 -35.04 -4.90
CA TYR A 193 -25.89 -34.91 -4.50
C TYR A 193 -25.98 -34.46 -3.03
N LYS A 194 -26.60 -33.30 -2.79
CA LYS A 194 -26.85 -32.77 -1.44
C LYS A 194 -28.34 -32.51 -1.26
N ARG A 195 -28.97 -33.24 -0.33
CA ARG A 195 -30.41 -33.11 0.00
C ARG A 195 -31.33 -33.14 -1.23
N GLY A 196 -31.09 -34.06 -2.15
CA GLY A 196 -31.85 -34.20 -3.40
C GLY A 196 -31.39 -33.29 -4.54
N LYS A 197 -30.59 -32.25 -4.27
CA LYS A 197 -30.07 -31.35 -5.30
C LYS A 197 -28.82 -31.91 -5.96
N LYS A 198 -28.77 -31.83 -7.29
CA LYS A 198 -27.58 -32.13 -8.11
C LYS A 198 -26.67 -30.91 -8.08
N THR A 199 -25.42 -31.07 -7.65
CA THR A 199 -24.48 -29.95 -7.53
C THR A 199 -23.16 -30.27 -8.22
N THR A 200 -22.72 -29.41 -9.13
CA THR A 200 -21.46 -29.59 -9.87
C THR A 200 -20.27 -29.09 -9.05
N TYR A 201 -19.27 -29.95 -8.88
CA TYR A 201 -17.99 -29.60 -8.28
C TYR A 201 -16.88 -29.67 -9.34
N TYR A 202 -16.01 -28.69 -9.30
CA TYR A 202 -14.79 -28.61 -10.09
C TYR A 202 -13.61 -29.05 -9.24
N TYR A 203 -12.72 -29.85 -9.81
CA TYR A 203 -11.40 -30.10 -9.22
C TYR A 203 -10.47 -29.02 -9.73
N VAL A 204 -9.95 -28.20 -8.82
CA VAL A 204 -9.06 -27.08 -9.14
C VAL A 204 -7.67 -27.27 -8.55
N LYS A 205 -6.67 -26.65 -9.17
CA LYS A 205 -5.28 -26.55 -8.70
C LYS A 205 -4.84 -25.07 -8.71
N SER A 206 -4.09 -24.65 -7.70
CA SER A 206 -3.41 -23.36 -7.61
C SER A 206 -2.21 -23.50 -6.67
N GLY A 207 -1.00 -23.56 -7.24
CA GLY A 207 0.20 -23.98 -6.50
C GLY A 207 -0.01 -25.33 -5.79
N GLU A 208 0.28 -25.36 -4.49
CA GLU A 208 0.05 -26.53 -3.64
C GLU A 208 -1.44 -26.78 -3.30
N THR A 209 -2.28 -25.76 -3.43
CA THR A 209 -3.70 -25.85 -3.09
C THR A 209 -4.47 -26.56 -4.19
N LYS A 210 -5.04 -27.73 -3.89
CA LYS A 210 -5.88 -28.51 -4.81
C LYS A 210 -7.11 -29.10 -4.14
N GLY A 211 -8.18 -29.33 -4.89
CA GLY A 211 -9.38 -30.02 -4.38
C GLY A 211 -10.68 -29.69 -5.09
N TRP A 212 -11.80 -30.14 -4.53
CA TRP A 212 -13.15 -29.98 -5.06
C TRP A 212 -13.82 -28.71 -4.53
N VAL A 213 -14.23 -27.83 -5.43
CA VAL A 213 -14.96 -26.60 -5.14
C VAL A 213 -16.31 -26.61 -5.86
N TRP A 214 -17.35 -26.09 -5.22
CA TRP A 214 -18.65 -25.94 -5.90
C TRP A 214 -18.51 -24.91 -7.02
N ASN A 215 -18.96 -25.25 -8.23
CA ASN A 215 -18.81 -24.37 -9.39
C ASN A 215 -19.47 -22.99 -9.20
N GLY A 216 -20.52 -22.89 -8.38
CA GLY A 216 -21.18 -21.62 -8.07
C GLY A 216 -20.39 -20.65 -7.21
N TYR A 217 -19.18 -21.02 -6.77
CA TYR A 217 -18.20 -20.11 -6.14
C TYR A 217 -17.15 -19.57 -7.13
N LEU A 218 -17.20 -20.02 -8.38
CA LEU A 218 -16.18 -19.70 -9.38
C LEU A 218 -16.76 -18.90 -10.55
N THR A 219 -15.93 -18.05 -11.13
CA THR A 219 -16.22 -17.26 -12.33
C THR A 219 -15.05 -17.36 -13.30
N THR A 220 -15.32 -17.29 -14.60
CA THR A 220 -14.28 -17.16 -15.64
C THR A 220 -13.90 -15.71 -15.89
N LYS A 221 -14.71 -14.76 -15.43
CA LYS A 221 -14.33 -13.35 -15.42
C LYS A 221 -13.14 -13.24 -14.48
N ALA A 222 -12.01 -12.76 -15.00
CA ALA A 222 -10.97 -12.27 -14.12
C ALA A 222 -11.62 -11.24 -13.18
N PRO A 223 -11.23 -11.19 -11.90
CA PRO A 223 -11.55 -10.02 -11.11
C PRO A 223 -11.10 -8.82 -11.93
N VAL A 224 -11.97 -7.81 -12.01
CA VAL A 224 -11.50 -6.46 -12.27
C VAL A 224 -10.66 -6.16 -11.03
N VAL A 225 -9.39 -6.59 -11.06
CA VAL A 225 -8.35 -5.81 -10.41
C VAL A 225 -8.60 -4.44 -11.03
N PRO A 226 -9.00 -3.40 -10.27
CA PRO A 226 -8.86 -2.07 -10.83
C PRO A 226 -7.46 -2.08 -11.43
N GLU A 227 -7.36 -1.87 -12.75
CA GLU A 227 -6.12 -1.35 -13.32
C GLU A 227 -5.60 -0.40 -12.25
N PRO A 228 -4.37 -0.56 -11.73
CA PRO A 228 -3.85 0.43 -10.79
C PRO A 228 -4.16 1.73 -11.50
N THR A 229 -5.05 2.55 -10.92
CA THR A 229 -5.14 3.93 -11.36
C THR A 229 -3.70 4.34 -11.33
N VAL A 230 -3.11 4.64 -12.49
CA VAL A 230 -1.69 4.98 -12.58
C VAL A 230 -1.61 6.30 -11.85
N SER A 231 -1.53 6.21 -10.53
CA SER A 231 -1.63 7.36 -9.66
C SER A 231 -0.33 8.10 -9.84
N GLY A 232 -0.45 9.41 -9.81
CA GLY A 232 0.67 10.25 -10.15
C GLY A 232 0.74 10.74 -11.57
N LEU A 233 -0.10 10.29 -12.51
CA LEU A 233 -0.11 10.89 -13.86
C LEU A 233 -0.48 12.37 -13.76
N THR A 234 0.25 13.20 -14.50
CA THR A 234 0.03 14.65 -14.57
C THR A 234 -0.81 15.04 -15.78
N THR A 235 -1.49 16.16 -15.67
CA THR A 235 -2.12 16.86 -16.80
C THR A 235 -1.64 18.30 -16.79
N PRO A 236 -1.17 18.86 -17.93
CA PRO A 236 -0.80 20.27 -18.00
C PRO A 236 -2.01 21.15 -17.73
N GLY A 237 -1.81 22.17 -16.91
CA GLY A 237 -2.76 23.25 -16.62
C GLY A 237 -2.32 24.56 -17.28
N GLU A 238 -2.67 25.67 -16.64
CA GLU A 238 -2.35 27.00 -17.13
C GLU A 238 -0.85 27.32 -17.03
N THR A 239 -0.39 28.20 -17.92
CA THR A 239 0.95 28.78 -17.88
C THR A 239 0.85 30.24 -17.48
N VAL A 240 1.47 30.59 -16.35
CA VAL A 240 1.50 31.96 -15.81
C VAL A 240 2.96 32.36 -15.60
N ASP A 241 3.35 33.54 -16.10
CA ASP A 241 4.72 34.08 -16.03
C ASP A 241 5.83 33.13 -16.56
N GLY A 242 5.44 32.26 -17.50
CA GLY A 242 6.32 31.25 -18.11
C GLY A 242 6.50 29.98 -17.28
N ILE A 243 5.68 29.76 -16.25
CA ILE A 243 5.62 28.53 -15.44
C ILE A 243 4.36 27.76 -15.82
N THR A 244 4.51 26.58 -16.40
CA THR A 244 3.37 25.67 -16.67
C THR A 244 3.03 24.88 -15.41
N SER A 245 1.79 24.99 -14.95
CA SER A 245 1.28 24.16 -13.85
C SER A 245 0.92 22.76 -14.33
N TYR A 246 1.09 21.74 -13.49
CA TYR A 246 0.71 20.35 -13.76
C TYR A 246 -0.08 19.81 -12.58
N ASN A 247 -1.27 19.29 -12.85
CA ASN A 247 -2.15 18.70 -11.85
C ASN A 247 -1.99 17.18 -11.83
N VAL A 248 -1.90 16.58 -10.66
CA VAL A 248 -1.67 15.14 -10.51
C VAL A 248 -2.93 14.38 -10.13
N SER A 249 -3.13 13.23 -10.76
CA SER A 249 -4.24 12.33 -10.47
C SER A 249 -4.00 11.42 -9.25
N GLY A 250 -4.97 11.42 -8.34
CA GLY A 250 -5.02 10.51 -7.18
C GLY A 250 -3.90 10.71 -6.15
N ASN A 251 -3.81 9.77 -5.21
CA ASN A 251 -2.74 9.72 -4.22
C ASN A 251 -1.43 9.33 -4.88
N THR A 252 -0.39 10.15 -4.71
CA THR A 252 0.92 9.89 -5.31
C THR A 252 1.83 9.01 -4.47
N ILE A 253 1.38 8.52 -3.30
CA ILE A 253 2.11 7.52 -2.53
C ILE A 253 1.46 6.14 -2.57
N ASP A 254 2.29 5.10 -2.69
CA ASP A 254 1.84 3.72 -2.54
C ASP A 254 1.20 3.49 -1.16
N PRO A 255 0.12 2.70 -1.08
CA PRO A 255 -0.45 2.32 0.20
C PRO A 255 0.52 1.42 0.97
N TYR A 256 0.74 1.74 2.23
CA TYR A 256 1.53 0.94 3.15
C TYR A 256 0.86 0.86 4.52
N LYS A 257 1.30 -0.10 5.33
CA LYS A 257 0.91 -0.19 6.73
C LYS A 257 2.12 0.08 7.61
N SER A 258 1.96 0.96 8.59
CA SER A 258 3.03 1.29 9.53
C SER A 258 3.50 0.09 10.36
N GLU A 259 2.61 -0.87 10.64
CA GLU A 259 2.95 -2.12 11.36
C GLU A 259 3.98 -3.00 10.63
N ASP A 260 4.09 -2.85 9.29
CA ASP A 260 5.02 -3.60 8.46
C ASP A 260 6.38 -2.87 8.30
N PHE A 261 6.49 -1.61 8.74
CA PHE A 261 7.73 -0.85 8.68
C PHE A 261 8.72 -1.35 9.72
N SER A 262 10.00 -1.36 9.40
CA SER A 262 11.08 -1.75 10.31
C SER A 262 12.15 -0.66 10.40
N THR A 263 13.02 -0.72 11.42
CA THR A 263 14.17 0.18 11.53
C THR A 263 15.46 -0.60 11.72
N VAL A 264 16.54 -0.10 11.12
CA VAL A 264 17.91 -0.51 11.43
C VAL A 264 18.41 0.32 12.59
N ASP A 265 19.03 -0.32 13.57
CA ASP A 265 19.54 0.42 14.72
C ASP A 265 20.73 1.30 14.34
N VAL A 266 20.69 2.55 14.81
CA VAL A 266 21.79 3.51 14.71
C VAL A 266 22.19 3.90 16.12
N PRO A 267 23.48 3.79 16.50
CA PRO A 267 23.94 4.15 17.84
C PRO A 267 23.56 5.58 18.20
N SER A 268 23.06 5.77 19.43
CA SER A 268 22.47 7.04 19.87
C SER A 268 23.45 8.20 19.91
N ASP A 269 24.74 7.89 20.02
CA ASP A 269 25.82 8.85 20.17
C ASP A 269 26.17 9.57 18.85
N TYR A 270 25.60 9.14 17.71
CA TYR A 270 25.72 9.84 16.41
C TYR A 270 24.56 10.79 16.11
N ALA A 271 23.44 10.67 16.84
CA ALA A 271 22.28 11.54 16.67
C ALA A 271 22.48 12.83 17.46
N LEU A 272 22.50 13.97 16.77
CA LEU A 272 22.74 15.27 17.40
C LEU A 272 21.46 15.98 17.81
N ALA A 273 21.42 16.43 19.06
CA ALA A 273 20.41 17.36 19.56
C ALA A 273 20.53 18.72 18.88
N ARG A 274 19.45 19.50 18.86
CA ARG A 274 19.48 20.86 18.31
C ARG A 274 20.40 21.77 19.13
N TYR A 275 21.25 22.52 18.43
CA TYR A 275 22.16 23.50 19.02
C TYR A 275 22.01 24.88 18.38
N LYS A 276 22.52 25.92 19.04
CA LYS A 276 22.56 27.28 18.50
C LYS A 276 23.65 27.38 17.44
N TYR A 277 23.25 27.66 16.20
CA TYR A 277 24.20 27.72 15.10
C TYR A 277 25.21 28.86 15.26
N GLN A 278 26.47 28.55 15.05
CA GLN A 278 27.60 29.47 15.16
C GLN A 278 28.04 29.94 13.78
N TYR A 279 28.54 31.18 13.74
CA TYR A 279 29.29 31.66 12.58
C TYR A 279 30.63 30.92 12.47
N SER A 280 31.18 30.88 11.26
CA SER A 280 32.56 30.43 11.08
C SER A 280 33.46 31.31 11.96
N PRO A 281 34.37 30.72 12.78
CA PRO A 281 35.17 31.49 13.73
C PRO A 281 35.96 32.63 13.06
N THR A 282 36.44 32.41 11.83
CA THR A 282 37.18 33.43 11.10
C THR A 282 36.31 34.35 10.25
N TYR A 283 35.01 34.09 10.10
CA TYR A 283 34.12 34.91 9.28
C TYR A 283 34.09 36.37 9.74
N LYS A 284 33.74 36.61 11.02
CA LYS A 284 33.74 37.97 11.58
C LYS A 284 35.16 38.47 11.85
N ALA A 285 36.04 37.63 12.37
CA ALA A 285 37.42 38.01 12.71
C ALA A 285 38.25 38.47 11.49
N LYS A 286 37.92 38.00 10.28
CA LYS A 286 38.56 38.42 9.02
C LYS A 286 37.71 39.41 8.22
N LYS A 287 36.76 40.09 8.87
CA LYS A 287 35.84 41.04 8.21
C LYS A 287 35.24 40.46 6.93
N THR A 288 34.84 39.19 7.01
CA THR A 288 34.29 38.36 5.94
C THR A 288 35.23 38.01 4.78
N LEU A 289 36.45 38.51 4.73
CA LEU A 289 37.44 38.27 3.66
C LEU A 289 38.44 37.17 4.01
N GLN A 290 37.92 36.00 4.37
CA GLN A 290 38.72 34.83 4.72
C GLN A 290 39.55 34.35 3.51
N THR A 291 40.86 34.23 3.67
CA THR A 291 41.78 33.87 2.58
C THR A 291 42.17 32.39 2.61
N LYS A 292 42.14 31.77 3.78
CA LYS A 292 42.58 30.39 4.03
C LYS A 292 41.40 29.47 4.25
N SER A 293 41.61 28.18 3.99
CA SER A 293 40.63 27.13 4.29
C SER A 293 40.43 26.93 5.79
N GLU A 294 39.22 26.59 6.19
CA GLU A 294 38.85 26.08 7.50
C GLU A 294 38.48 24.60 7.38
N THR A 295 38.80 23.81 8.39
CA THR A 295 38.46 22.39 8.44
C THR A 295 37.49 22.15 9.59
N LEU A 296 36.42 21.41 9.32
CA LEU A 296 35.62 20.73 10.32
C LEU A 296 36.12 19.29 10.40
N SER A 297 36.77 18.97 11.52
CA SER A 297 37.31 17.63 11.76
C SER A 297 36.19 16.65 12.12
N VAL A 298 36.46 15.37 11.91
CA VAL A 298 35.58 14.29 12.38
C VAL A 298 35.68 14.21 13.90
N VAL A 299 34.52 14.18 14.56
CA VAL A 299 34.41 13.90 16.01
C VAL A 299 34.26 12.39 16.22
N ARG A 300 33.46 11.74 15.38
CA ARG A 300 33.21 10.30 15.36
C ARG A 300 32.68 9.88 14.00
N HIS A 301 32.96 8.64 13.61
CA HIS A 301 32.51 8.05 12.36
C HIS A 301 32.26 6.54 12.49
N THR A 302 31.57 5.90 11.53
CA THR A 302 31.40 4.44 11.43
C THR A 302 31.98 3.88 10.13
N GLY A 303 33.11 3.16 10.24
CA GLY A 303 33.79 2.58 9.07
C GLY A 303 34.39 3.61 8.12
N ALA A 304 34.78 3.17 6.93
CA ALA A 304 35.54 3.98 5.97
C ALA A 304 34.69 4.98 5.17
N ASP A 305 33.43 4.63 4.85
CA ASP A 305 32.50 5.48 4.08
C ASP A 305 32.09 6.79 4.80
N SER A 306 32.47 6.93 6.08
CA SER A 306 32.18 8.06 6.97
C SER A 306 33.44 8.77 7.46
N ASP A 307 34.63 8.30 7.11
CA ASP A 307 35.92 8.84 7.56
C ASP A 307 36.44 9.90 6.59
N TYR A 308 35.90 11.10 6.72
CA TYR A 308 36.32 12.25 5.93
C TYR A 308 36.14 13.54 6.72
N ALA A 309 37.09 14.46 6.64
CA ALA A 309 36.94 15.82 7.12
C ALA A 309 36.21 16.70 6.09
N LEU A 310 35.73 17.86 6.53
CA LEU A 310 35.15 18.87 5.64
C LEU A 310 36.05 20.10 5.61
N LYS A 311 36.61 20.43 4.44
CA LYS A 311 37.55 21.55 4.28
C LYS A 311 37.00 22.61 3.34
N SER A 312 36.90 23.86 3.79
CA SER A 312 36.39 24.94 2.93
C SER A 312 37.25 25.08 1.68
N THR A 313 36.60 25.14 0.52
CA THR A 313 37.23 25.31 -0.80
C THR A 313 36.78 26.59 -1.49
N MET A 314 35.59 27.11 -1.16
CA MET A 314 35.09 28.36 -1.73
C MET A 314 34.23 29.11 -0.73
N TYR A 315 34.48 30.40 -0.57
CA TYR A 315 33.63 31.29 0.20
C TYR A 315 32.62 31.98 -0.71
N LEU A 316 31.33 31.81 -0.41
CA LEU A 316 30.23 32.39 -1.16
C LEU A 316 30.05 33.88 -0.81
N PRO A 317 29.32 34.68 -1.62
CA PRO A 317 29.15 36.12 -1.42
C PRO A 317 28.68 36.54 -0.02
N LEU A 318 28.80 37.84 0.27
CA LEU A 318 28.65 38.42 1.61
C LEU A 318 27.22 38.75 2.01
N ASP A 319 26.93 38.61 3.31
CA ASP A 319 25.75 39.18 4.00
C ASP A 319 25.93 40.67 4.39
N GLY A 320 27.15 41.22 4.32
CA GLY A 320 27.42 42.68 4.27
C GLY A 320 28.15 43.30 5.48
N GLU A 321 28.37 44.62 5.38
CA GLU A 321 28.54 45.54 6.53
C GLU A 321 27.63 46.80 6.43
N SER A 322 27.05 47.16 5.26
CA SER A 322 25.96 48.18 5.17
C SER A 322 24.89 47.94 4.07
N THR A 323 24.76 46.70 3.55
CA THR A 323 23.79 46.18 2.54
C THR A 323 23.80 46.89 1.16
N LYS A 324 23.75 46.24 -0.01
CA LYS A 324 23.37 44.89 -0.43
C LYS A 324 24.60 44.07 -0.86
N GLY A 325 25.01 43.14 0.00
CA GLY A 325 25.51 41.86 -0.49
C GLY A 325 24.32 41.02 -0.94
N ILE A 326 24.54 39.98 -1.73
CA ILE A 326 23.52 38.93 -1.94
C ILE A 326 23.07 38.52 -0.54
N ASN A 327 21.81 38.73 -0.17
CA ASN A 327 21.28 38.35 1.15
C ASN A 327 21.47 36.82 1.26
N SER A 328 22.61 36.41 1.79
CA SER A 328 23.22 35.10 1.54
C SER A 328 22.76 34.15 2.62
N ASN A 329 21.49 33.77 2.50
CA ASN A 329 20.96 32.59 3.15
C ASN A 329 20.88 31.46 2.13
N PRO A 330 22.01 30.84 1.73
CA PRO A 330 21.95 29.71 0.83
C PRO A 330 21.23 28.56 1.55
N GLN A 331 20.38 27.83 0.84
CA GLN A 331 19.56 26.75 1.39
C GLN A 331 19.79 25.42 0.70
N SER A 332 20.36 25.42 -0.51
CA SER A 332 20.77 24.20 -1.21
C SER A 332 21.70 24.53 -2.37
N ALA A 333 22.36 23.51 -2.88
CA ALA A 333 23.19 23.63 -4.07
C ALA A 333 23.40 22.29 -4.77
N THR A 334 23.68 22.34 -6.08
CA THR A 334 23.94 21.15 -6.91
C THR A 334 24.85 21.52 -8.08
N PHE A 335 25.62 20.54 -8.57
CA PHE A 335 26.40 20.71 -9.79
C PHE A 335 25.56 20.44 -11.05
N SER A 336 25.97 21.00 -12.19
CA SER A 336 25.50 20.55 -13.51
C SER A 336 26.01 19.14 -13.81
N LYS A 337 25.36 18.45 -14.75
CA LYS A 337 25.71 17.07 -15.14
C LYS A 337 27.17 16.88 -15.58
N ASP A 338 27.77 17.94 -16.12
CA ASP A 338 29.14 18.00 -16.64
C ASP A 338 30.14 18.62 -15.64
N ASP A 339 29.73 18.87 -14.39
CA ASP A 339 30.52 19.53 -13.35
C ASP A 339 31.00 20.96 -13.70
N HIS A 340 30.48 21.56 -14.77
CA HIS A 340 30.88 22.89 -15.22
C HIS A 340 30.37 24.01 -14.30
N TYR A 341 29.11 23.90 -13.87
CA TYR A 341 28.43 24.92 -13.07
C TYR A 341 28.06 24.39 -11.69
N LEU A 342 28.20 25.24 -10.68
CA LEU A 342 27.56 25.09 -9.38
C LEU A 342 26.33 26.01 -9.33
N TYR A 343 25.16 25.46 -9.02
CA TYR A 343 23.95 26.23 -8.74
C TYR A 343 23.76 26.29 -7.23
N VAL A 344 23.52 27.48 -6.68
CA VAL A 344 23.22 27.69 -5.25
C VAL A 344 21.91 28.46 -5.15
N MET A 345 20.94 27.91 -4.43
CA MET A 345 19.65 28.54 -4.18
C MET A 345 19.68 29.29 -2.86
N TYR A 346 19.16 30.52 -2.87
CA TYR A 346 19.12 31.44 -1.74
C TYR A 346 17.69 31.85 -1.46
N VAL A 347 17.40 32.19 -0.20
CA VAL A 347 16.16 32.84 0.22
C VAL A 347 16.47 34.17 0.88
N ASP A 348 15.58 35.16 0.79
CA ASP A 348 15.71 36.42 1.52
C ASP A 348 15.05 36.42 2.91
N LYS A 349 14.43 35.29 3.30
CA LYS A 349 13.63 35.13 4.53
C LYS A 349 12.41 36.04 4.61
N SER A 350 11.98 36.63 3.50
CA SER A 350 10.67 37.27 3.39
C SER A 350 9.57 36.20 3.30
N GLY A 351 8.31 36.60 3.49
CA GLY A 351 7.15 35.69 3.46
C GLY A 351 6.54 35.40 4.83
N LYS A 352 5.38 34.74 4.85
CA LYS A 352 4.62 34.42 6.08
C LYS A 352 4.99 33.07 6.69
N GLY A 353 5.75 32.26 5.96
CA GLY A 353 6.18 30.91 6.34
C GLY A 353 7.09 30.31 5.27
N ASP A 354 7.51 29.07 5.49
CA ASP A 354 8.49 28.37 4.67
C ASP A 354 8.05 28.17 3.21
N ASP A 355 6.76 28.00 2.93
CA ASP A 355 6.24 27.78 1.57
C ASP A 355 6.12 29.08 0.73
N ASP A 356 6.29 30.27 1.35
CA ASP A 356 6.08 31.57 0.73
C ASP A 356 7.36 32.43 0.64
N GLN A 357 8.53 31.83 0.89
CA GLN A 357 9.79 32.55 0.89
C GLN A 357 10.23 32.94 -0.52
N MET A 358 10.59 34.21 -0.69
CA MET A 358 11.22 34.69 -1.91
C MET A 358 12.71 34.34 -1.92
N GLY A 359 13.22 34.06 -3.11
CA GLY A 359 14.59 33.61 -3.29
C GLY A 359 15.05 33.73 -4.74
N TRP A 360 16.27 33.28 -5.00
CA TRP A 360 16.89 33.26 -6.33
C TRP A 360 17.95 32.18 -6.40
N VAL A 361 18.41 31.88 -7.62
CA VAL A 361 19.52 30.96 -7.86
C VAL A 361 20.72 31.72 -8.40
N ILE A 362 21.91 31.43 -7.88
CA ILE A 362 23.17 31.89 -8.46
C ILE A 362 23.87 30.71 -9.12
N ARG A 363 24.25 30.88 -10.39
CA ARG A 363 25.08 29.94 -11.13
C ARG A 363 26.52 30.43 -11.16
N TYR A 364 27.42 29.63 -10.62
CA TYR A 364 28.86 29.85 -10.62
C TYR A 364 29.51 28.99 -11.70
N ASP A 365 30.26 29.59 -12.62
CA ASP A 365 31.14 28.88 -13.55
C ASP A 365 32.33 28.33 -12.75
N TRP A 366 32.15 27.11 -12.25
CA TRP A 366 33.03 26.50 -11.25
C TRP A 366 34.44 26.31 -11.80
N GLN A 367 34.55 25.90 -13.07
CA GLN A 367 35.82 25.68 -13.75
C GLN A 367 36.59 27.00 -13.93
N LYS A 368 35.94 28.05 -14.44
CA LYS A 368 36.62 29.34 -14.62
C LYS A 368 36.98 30.01 -13.30
N LEU A 369 36.12 29.91 -12.29
CA LEU A 369 36.44 30.41 -10.94
C LEU A 369 37.66 29.69 -10.35
N THR A 370 37.73 28.36 -10.52
CA THR A 370 38.89 27.56 -10.13
C THR A 370 40.15 28.06 -10.86
N ALA A 371 40.08 28.26 -12.17
CA ALA A 371 41.21 28.76 -12.98
C ALA A 371 41.67 30.17 -12.58
N LEU A 372 40.75 31.02 -12.10
CA LEU A 372 41.05 32.35 -11.58
C LEU A 372 41.64 32.35 -10.15
N GLY A 373 41.79 31.16 -9.55
CA GLY A 373 42.38 30.95 -8.23
C GLY A 373 41.44 31.22 -7.06
N THR A 374 40.13 31.38 -7.27
CA THR A 374 39.19 31.72 -6.18
C THR A 374 39.00 30.60 -5.15
N ARG A 375 39.46 29.40 -5.48
CA ARG A 375 39.46 28.22 -4.59
C ARG A 375 40.84 27.87 -4.03
N LYS A 376 41.89 28.61 -4.43
CA LYS A 376 43.26 28.37 -3.96
C LYS A 376 43.39 28.85 -2.52
N ASN A 377 43.90 27.98 -1.64
CA ASN A 377 44.19 28.35 -0.26
C ASN A 377 45.14 29.57 -0.22
N GLY A 378 44.78 30.60 0.56
CA GLY A 378 45.43 31.93 0.56
C GLY A 378 44.80 32.96 -0.38
N GLN A 379 43.86 32.55 -1.24
CA GLN A 379 43.15 33.41 -2.21
C GLN A 379 41.63 33.24 -2.19
N MET A 380 41.07 32.54 -1.19
CA MET A 380 39.64 32.20 -1.15
C MET A 380 38.70 33.40 -0.93
N GLN A 381 39.24 34.57 -0.55
CA GLN A 381 38.50 35.82 -0.39
C GLN A 381 38.08 36.46 -1.71
N LEU A 382 38.63 36.00 -2.85
CA LEU A 382 38.56 36.71 -4.12
C LEU A 382 37.12 36.99 -4.61
N ILE A 383 36.19 36.05 -4.45
CA ILE A 383 34.78 36.25 -4.83
C ILE A 383 34.14 37.37 -4.01
N ARG A 384 34.31 37.33 -2.69
CA ARG A 384 33.77 38.33 -1.77
C ARG A 384 34.41 39.69 -1.99
N LYS A 385 35.74 39.73 -2.20
CA LYS A 385 36.47 40.96 -2.53
C LYS A 385 36.00 41.57 -3.84
N ALA A 386 35.80 40.77 -4.88
CA ALA A 386 35.29 41.25 -6.16
C ALA A 386 33.90 41.89 -6.01
N ALA A 387 33.01 41.28 -5.21
CA ALA A 387 31.69 41.84 -4.91
C ALA A 387 31.78 43.18 -4.13
N VAL A 388 32.63 43.26 -3.10
CA VAL A 388 32.86 44.50 -2.33
C VAL A 388 33.44 45.60 -3.21
N ASN A 389 34.45 45.27 -4.02
CA ASN A 389 35.06 46.23 -4.93
C ASN A 389 34.07 46.73 -5.98
N GLN A 390 33.23 45.86 -6.53
CA GLN A 390 32.15 46.25 -7.44
C GLN A 390 31.17 47.22 -6.77
N TYR A 391 30.76 46.94 -5.54
CA TYR A 391 29.85 47.81 -4.78
C TYR A 391 30.42 49.22 -4.59
N HIS A 392 31.72 49.33 -4.30
CA HIS A 392 32.38 50.63 -4.14
C HIS A 392 32.90 51.24 -5.46
N ASN A 393 32.49 50.73 -6.62
CA ASN A 393 32.98 51.18 -7.93
C ASN A 393 34.51 51.13 -8.08
N LYS A 394 35.16 50.17 -7.41
CA LYS A 394 36.62 49.93 -7.36
C LYS A 394 37.01 48.57 -7.98
N ALA A 395 36.14 47.98 -8.80
CA ALA A 395 36.39 46.67 -9.40
C ALA A 395 37.61 46.70 -10.35
N THR A 396 38.63 45.91 -10.01
CA THR A 396 39.81 45.68 -10.84
C THR A 396 39.48 44.79 -12.05
N SER A 397 40.40 44.67 -13.02
CA SER A 397 40.25 43.72 -14.13
C SER A 397 40.07 42.28 -13.66
N LYS A 398 40.76 41.89 -12.58
CA LYS A 398 40.60 40.56 -11.96
C LYS A 398 39.22 40.40 -11.32
N ASP A 399 38.73 41.41 -10.62
CA ASP A 399 37.37 41.38 -10.05
C ASP A 399 36.31 41.24 -11.15
N LYS A 400 36.43 42.00 -12.24
CA LYS A 400 35.53 41.90 -13.40
C LYS A 400 35.56 40.51 -14.04
N ALA A 401 36.73 39.87 -14.14
CA ALA A 401 36.85 38.50 -14.65
C ALA A 401 36.16 37.48 -13.74
N ILE A 402 36.31 37.63 -12.41
CA ILE A 402 35.62 36.79 -11.42
C ILE A 402 34.10 36.99 -11.49
N LEU A 403 33.62 38.23 -11.53
CA LEU A 403 32.19 38.55 -11.56
C LEU A 403 31.50 38.04 -12.83
N LYS A 404 32.19 38.04 -13.99
CA LYS A 404 31.69 37.43 -15.24
C LYS A 404 31.43 35.92 -15.12
N CYS A 405 32.05 35.25 -14.16
CA CYS A 405 31.84 33.83 -13.90
C CYS A 405 30.63 33.56 -12.99
N ILE A 406 29.92 34.60 -12.55
CA ILE A 406 28.80 34.51 -11.61
C ILE A 406 27.56 35.07 -12.30
N LYS A 407 26.52 34.25 -12.44
CA LYS A 407 25.22 34.67 -12.97
C LYS A 407 24.18 34.61 -11.86
N VAL A 408 23.61 35.76 -11.52
CA VAL A 408 22.50 35.87 -10.56
C VAL A 408 21.18 35.78 -11.33
N GLY A 409 20.30 34.87 -10.90
CA GLY A 409 18.96 34.72 -11.44
C GLY A 409 17.99 35.78 -10.93
N PRO A 410 16.78 35.87 -11.52
CA PRO A 410 15.72 36.72 -10.99
C PRO A 410 15.19 36.18 -9.65
N THR A 411 14.50 37.04 -8.91
CA THR A 411 13.78 36.64 -7.69
C THR A 411 12.46 35.94 -8.05
N PHE A 412 12.11 34.87 -7.32
CA PHE A 412 10.84 34.17 -7.42
C PHE A 412 10.49 33.52 -6.06
N ASN A 413 9.27 33.02 -5.89
CA ASN A 413 8.90 32.24 -4.70
C ASN A 413 9.56 30.85 -4.79
N THR A 414 10.60 30.63 -4.00
CA THR A 414 11.36 29.37 -3.92
C THR A 414 10.77 28.41 -2.89
N GLY A 415 9.90 28.90 -1.99
CA GLY A 415 9.72 28.29 -0.69
C GLY A 415 11.04 28.22 0.09
N HIS A 416 11.14 27.27 1.03
CA HIS A 416 12.29 27.16 1.92
C HIS A 416 13.59 26.72 1.23
N ALA A 417 13.51 26.19 0.00
CA ALA A 417 14.65 25.95 -0.88
C ALA A 417 15.72 24.93 -0.40
N GLN A 418 15.40 23.99 0.48
CA GLN A 418 16.33 22.96 0.99
C GLN A 418 16.63 21.78 0.02
N SER A 419 16.17 21.84 -1.23
CA SER A 419 16.02 20.66 -2.09
C SER A 419 16.47 20.83 -3.55
N LEU A 420 17.26 21.85 -3.90
CA LEU A 420 17.74 21.96 -5.29
C LEU A 420 18.64 20.76 -5.65
N ALA A 421 18.18 19.93 -6.58
CA ALA A 421 18.87 18.72 -7.02
C ALA A 421 18.79 18.53 -8.54
N LEU A 422 19.86 17.97 -9.12
CA LEU A 422 19.88 17.55 -10.53
C LEU A 422 19.36 16.11 -10.66
N ASN A 423 18.43 15.89 -11.58
CA ASN A 423 18.13 14.55 -12.10
C ASN A 423 19.15 14.22 -13.21
N PRO A 424 20.12 13.32 -12.99
CA PRO A 424 21.17 13.05 -13.97
C PRO A 424 20.64 12.34 -15.22
N ARG A 425 19.49 11.66 -15.14
CA ARG A 425 18.86 10.98 -16.27
C ARG A 425 18.27 11.96 -17.28
N THR A 426 17.59 13.00 -16.80
CA THR A 426 16.93 14.00 -17.66
C THR A 426 17.73 15.29 -17.83
N ASN A 427 18.78 15.49 -17.02
CA ASN A 427 19.54 16.75 -16.91
C ASN A 427 18.66 17.94 -16.50
N GLU A 428 17.64 17.70 -15.70
CA GLU A 428 16.74 18.72 -15.18
C GLU A 428 17.07 19.03 -13.73
N LEU A 429 16.93 20.31 -13.34
CA LEU A 429 17.03 20.74 -11.95
C LEU A 429 15.64 20.82 -11.34
N TRP A 430 15.45 20.22 -10.17
CA TRP A 430 14.18 20.19 -9.45
C TRP A 430 14.36 20.63 -8.00
N PHE A 431 13.32 21.20 -7.40
CA PHE A 431 13.28 21.53 -5.98
C PHE A 431 11.85 21.44 -5.43
N VAL A 432 11.73 21.24 -4.13
CA VAL A 432 10.47 21.28 -3.38
C VAL A 432 10.20 22.73 -2.98
N LYS A 433 9.14 23.31 -3.55
CA LYS A 433 8.68 24.65 -3.20
C LYS A 433 7.75 24.62 -1.99
N LYS A 434 6.79 23.70 -2.00
CA LYS A 434 5.71 23.65 -1.02
C LYS A 434 5.66 22.28 -0.34
N HIS A 435 5.77 22.26 0.98
CA HIS A 435 5.80 21.03 1.78
C HIS A 435 5.10 21.14 3.14
N GLN A 436 4.63 22.32 3.55
CA GLN A 436 3.99 22.49 4.87
C GLN A 436 2.49 22.74 4.82
N ALA A 437 1.94 23.28 3.72
CA ALA A 437 0.51 23.57 3.66
C ALA A 437 -0.39 22.34 3.39
N ASP A 438 -1.63 22.42 3.88
CA ASP A 438 -2.75 21.46 3.78
C ASP A 438 -2.61 20.42 2.65
N ASP A 439 -2.23 19.18 2.98
CA ASP A 439 -2.15 17.97 2.14
C ASP A 439 -1.50 18.11 0.73
N GLN A 440 -1.03 19.30 0.35
CA GLN A 440 -0.62 19.64 -1.00
C GLN A 440 0.85 20.02 -1.02
N SER A 441 1.59 19.32 -1.86
CA SER A 441 2.99 19.58 -2.14
C SER A 441 3.16 20.10 -3.56
N THR A 442 4.18 20.94 -3.75
CA THR A 442 4.57 21.47 -5.06
C THR A 442 6.07 21.27 -5.25
N VAL A 443 6.43 20.62 -6.35
CA VAL A 443 7.81 20.57 -6.85
C VAL A 443 7.91 21.36 -8.14
N GLU A 444 9.01 22.09 -8.32
CA GLU A 444 9.22 22.92 -9.49
C GLU A 444 10.51 22.55 -10.22
N ARG A 445 10.47 22.65 -11.55
CA ARG A 445 11.65 22.47 -12.40
C ARG A 445 12.29 23.82 -12.65
N LEU A 446 13.56 23.96 -12.26
CA LEU A 446 14.37 25.14 -12.50
C LEU A 446 14.99 25.09 -13.90
N ASN A 447 14.75 26.12 -14.70
CA ASN A 447 15.40 26.27 -15.97
C ASN A 447 16.86 26.72 -15.80
N GLN A 448 17.81 25.89 -16.22
CA GLN A 448 19.26 26.13 -16.09
C GLN A 448 19.78 27.40 -16.79
N LYS A 449 19.04 27.92 -17.78
CA LYS A 449 19.44 29.12 -18.54
C LYS A 449 18.88 30.39 -17.93
N THR A 450 17.58 30.42 -17.63
CA THR A 450 16.91 31.61 -17.10
C THR A 450 17.08 31.76 -15.58
N LEU A 451 17.42 30.66 -14.88
CA LEU A 451 17.51 30.58 -13.42
C LEU A 451 16.20 30.93 -12.70
N LYS A 452 15.08 30.63 -13.35
CA LYS A 452 13.73 30.65 -12.78
C LYS A 452 12.98 29.36 -13.13
N PRO A 453 11.91 29.01 -12.40
CA PRO A 453 11.08 27.85 -12.73
C PRO A 453 10.45 27.96 -14.11
N ASP A 454 10.23 26.82 -14.76
CA ASP A 454 9.41 26.73 -15.99
C ASP A 454 8.29 25.68 -15.91
N ALA A 455 8.27 24.86 -14.86
CA ALA A 455 7.19 23.92 -14.58
C ALA A 455 6.95 23.82 -13.06
N ALA A 456 5.69 23.67 -12.67
CA ALA A 456 5.27 23.44 -11.29
C ALA A 456 4.28 22.27 -11.22
N VAL A 457 4.62 21.23 -10.48
CA VAL A 457 3.79 20.03 -10.35
C VAL A 457 3.16 19.99 -8.97
N ASN A 458 1.82 20.08 -8.92
CA ASN A 458 1.03 20.12 -7.71
C ASN A 458 0.41 18.74 -7.45
N PHE A 459 0.59 18.22 -6.24
CA PHE A 459 0.14 16.88 -5.90
C PHE A 459 -0.15 16.70 -4.42
N THR A 460 -0.84 15.61 -4.11
CA THR A 460 -1.06 15.13 -2.74
C THR A 460 -0.53 13.71 -2.64
N LEU A 461 0.35 13.44 -1.68
CA LEU A 461 0.82 12.07 -1.40
C LEU A 461 -0.38 11.21 -1.01
N LYS A 462 -1.04 11.60 0.08
CA LYS A 462 -2.36 11.15 0.52
C LYS A 462 -2.88 12.16 1.52
N SER A 463 -4.16 12.10 1.86
CA SER A 463 -4.70 13.00 2.89
C SER A 463 -3.99 12.82 4.24
N GLY A 464 -3.69 13.94 4.90
CA GLY A 464 -2.90 14.05 6.12
C GLY A 464 -1.39 13.88 5.95
N MET A 465 -0.86 13.91 4.72
CA MET A 465 0.56 13.63 4.44
C MET A 465 1.16 14.59 3.42
N HIS A 466 2.24 15.24 3.82
CA HIS A 466 3.08 16.09 2.97
C HIS A 466 4.41 15.42 2.61
N MET A 467 5.02 15.87 1.51
CA MET A 467 6.39 15.51 1.13
C MET A 467 7.41 16.12 2.11
N GLY A 468 8.60 15.53 2.23
CA GLY A 468 9.71 16.17 2.95
C GLY A 468 10.28 17.40 2.24
N SER A 469 11.08 18.19 2.94
CA SER A 469 11.67 19.45 2.44
C SER A 469 12.93 19.28 1.57
N VAL A 470 13.49 18.06 1.53
CA VAL A 470 14.77 17.72 0.87
C VAL A 470 14.55 16.81 -0.33
N LEU A 471 15.50 16.78 -1.27
CA LEU A 471 15.40 15.99 -2.50
C LEU A 471 16.77 15.56 -3.00
N ALA A 472 16.86 14.33 -3.51
CA ALA A 472 17.99 13.83 -4.27
C ALA A 472 17.50 12.97 -5.45
N PHE A 473 18.35 12.77 -6.46
CA PHE A 473 18.13 11.80 -7.53
C PHE A 473 19.31 10.84 -7.64
N ASP A 474 19.04 9.56 -7.87
CA ASP A 474 20.08 8.60 -8.25
C ASP A 474 20.39 8.63 -9.75
N ASN A 475 21.37 7.84 -10.18
CA ASN A 475 21.79 7.73 -11.58
C ASN A 475 20.66 7.29 -12.53
N ASP A 476 19.68 6.54 -12.02
CA ASP A 476 18.52 6.07 -12.79
C ASP A 476 17.39 7.11 -12.84
N GLY A 477 17.57 8.25 -12.17
CA GLY A 477 16.59 9.32 -12.07
C GLY A 477 15.46 8.98 -11.09
N ASN A 478 15.63 8.02 -10.18
CA ASN A 478 14.70 7.85 -9.07
C ASN A 478 14.88 9.02 -8.10
N ALA A 479 13.77 9.62 -7.71
CA ALA A 479 13.71 10.69 -6.72
C ALA A 479 13.70 10.11 -5.29
N TYR A 480 14.39 10.77 -4.37
CA TYR A 480 14.42 10.42 -2.96
C TYR A 480 14.21 11.63 -2.08
N TYR A 481 13.48 11.44 -0.99
CA TYR A 481 13.46 12.37 0.13
C TYR A 481 13.40 11.58 1.42
N TRP A 482 13.68 12.23 2.55
CA TRP A 482 13.51 11.64 3.86
C TRP A 482 12.77 12.57 4.79
N THR A 483 12.12 11.95 5.79
CA THR A 483 11.49 12.65 6.91
C THR A 483 11.86 11.96 8.20
N HIS A 484 11.56 12.59 9.33
CA HIS A 484 11.65 11.94 10.62
C HIS A 484 10.25 11.61 11.17
N THR A 485 10.18 10.59 12.00
CA THR A 485 8.93 10.20 12.66
C THR A 485 8.61 11.19 13.78
N LEU A 486 7.58 12.02 13.56
CA LEU A 486 7.04 12.98 14.53
C LEU A 486 6.06 12.34 15.53
N SER A 487 5.39 11.26 15.11
CA SER A 487 4.47 10.48 15.94
C SER A 487 4.88 9.02 15.86
N ALA A 488 5.33 8.47 16.98
CA ALA A 488 5.88 7.13 17.05
C ALA A 488 4.92 6.07 16.49
N TRP A 489 5.47 5.11 15.76
CA TRP A 489 4.80 3.87 15.38
C TRP A 489 5.25 2.76 16.33
N SER A 490 4.51 1.66 16.39
CA SER A 490 4.93 0.48 17.17
C SER A 490 6.28 -0.09 16.74
N THR A 491 6.71 0.21 15.52
CA THR A 491 7.95 -0.29 14.90
C THR A 491 8.94 0.82 14.51
N ALA A 492 8.59 2.08 14.75
CA ALA A 492 9.42 3.24 14.43
C ALA A 492 9.38 4.25 15.59
N PRO A 493 10.44 4.37 16.39
CA PRO A 493 10.47 5.32 17.50
C PRO A 493 10.41 6.77 17.00
N LEU A 494 10.15 7.70 17.93
CA LEU A 494 10.28 9.13 17.65
C LEU A 494 11.69 9.41 17.10
N ASN A 495 11.78 10.30 16.10
CA ASN A 495 13.03 10.66 15.43
C ASN A 495 13.71 9.51 14.66
N SER A 496 12.99 8.45 14.29
CA SER A 496 13.47 7.50 13.27
C SER A 496 13.46 8.14 11.88
N ALA A 497 14.43 7.83 11.03
CA ALA A 497 14.46 8.31 9.65
C ALA A 497 13.59 7.43 8.73
N LYS A 498 12.74 8.04 7.91
CA LYS A 498 11.93 7.38 6.88
C LYS A 498 12.40 7.85 5.51
N ILE A 499 12.72 6.90 4.63
CA ILE A 499 13.19 7.17 3.27
C ILE A 499 12.07 6.86 2.29
N TYR A 500 11.85 7.77 1.35
CA TYR A 500 10.87 7.63 0.29
C TYR A 500 11.59 7.59 -1.04
N LYS A 501 11.15 6.69 -1.94
CA LYS A 501 11.70 6.51 -3.29
C LYS A 501 10.60 6.66 -4.32
N GLY A 502 10.88 7.34 -5.43
CA GLY A 502 9.85 7.60 -6.43
C GLY A 502 10.33 8.22 -7.72
N GLN A 503 9.42 8.93 -8.38
CA GLN A 503 9.59 9.61 -9.65
C GLN A 503 9.08 11.05 -9.50
N ILE A 504 9.87 11.99 -10.02
CA ILE A 504 9.45 13.37 -10.23
C ILE A 504 9.66 13.70 -11.70
N SER A 505 8.58 14.07 -12.40
CA SER A 505 8.64 14.66 -13.74
C SER A 505 7.37 15.47 -14.02
N THR A 506 7.33 16.15 -15.17
CA THR A 506 6.12 16.78 -15.69
C THR A 506 5.09 15.78 -16.21
N ASP A 507 5.41 14.49 -16.28
CA ASP A 507 4.52 13.42 -16.76
C ASP A 507 3.98 12.56 -15.60
N ARG A 508 4.74 12.46 -14.51
CA ARG A 508 4.37 11.66 -13.35
C ARG A 508 5.04 12.09 -12.05
N ILE A 509 4.27 12.14 -10.97
CA ILE A 509 4.75 12.15 -9.57
C ILE A 509 4.28 10.90 -8.86
N HIS A 510 5.20 10.04 -8.40
CA HIS A 510 4.79 8.86 -7.63
C HIS A 510 5.89 8.43 -6.67
N PHE A 511 5.53 8.03 -5.46
CA PHE A 511 6.44 7.63 -4.40
C PHE A 511 5.99 6.36 -3.71
N SER A 512 6.95 5.67 -3.10
CA SER A 512 6.76 4.59 -2.16
C SER A 512 7.58 4.89 -0.90
N LEU A 513 7.04 4.50 0.25
CA LEU A 513 7.85 4.44 1.48
C LEU A 513 8.75 3.21 1.36
N VAL A 514 10.06 3.37 1.53
CA VAL A 514 10.95 2.23 1.74
C VAL A 514 10.54 1.62 3.07
N MET A 515 10.10 0.36 3.08
CA MET A 515 9.54 -0.32 4.26
C MET A 515 10.59 -0.72 5.32
N GLN A 516 11.67 0.05 5.38
CA GLN A 516 12.72 0.01 6.38
C GLN A 516 13.37 1.40 6.45
N GLY A 517 13.61 1.90 7.66
CA GLY A 517 14.33 3.15 7.90
C GLY A 517 15.45 2.99 8.91
N LEU A 518 15.89 4.12 9.47
CA LEU A 518 16.89 4.16 10.53
C LEU A 518 16.21 4.43 11.86
N SER A 519 16.65 3.79 12.96
CA SER A 519 16.06 4.00 14.28
C SER A 519 16.25 5.44 14.79
N ARG A 520 17.18 6.19 14.18
CA ARG A 520 17.49 7.59 14.48
C ARG A 520 17.82 8.37 13.23
N VAL A 521 17.65 9.68 13.32
CA VAL A 521 18.08 10.66 12.31
C VAL A 521 19.45 11.25 12.67
N PRO A 522 20.18 11.83 11.69
CA PRO A 522 21.47 12.46 11.96
C PRO A 522 21.37 13.59 13.00
N GLY A 523 20.27 14.33 12.97
CA GLY A 523 19.90 15.30 13.99
C GLY A 523 18.46 15.78 13.85
N GLU A 524 18.01 16.59 14.80
CA GLU A 524 16.60 17.04 14.89
C GLU A 524 16.14 17.94 13.74
N VAL A 525 17.08 18.56 13.01
CA VAL A 525 16.80 19.45 11.89
C VAL A 525 17.16 18.73 10.59
N VAL A 526 16.16 18.52 9.74
CA VAL A 526 16.33 18.02 8.37
C VAL A 526 16.92 19.15 7.53
N GLN A 527 18.12 18.97 6.98
CA GLN A 527 18.78 20.01 6.20
C GLN A 527 18.93 19.65 4.73
N SER A 528 19.34 18.42 4.41
CA SER A 528 19.55 18.03 3.01
C SER A 528 19.47 16.52 2.80
N MET A 529 19.47 16.16 1.52
CA MET A 529 19.68 14.79 1.05
C MET A 529 20.52 14.81 -0.22
N SER A 530 21.39 13.82 -0.40
CA SER A 530 22.20 13.72 -1.62
C SER A 530 22.42 12.26 -2.01
N TYR A 531 22.89 12.07 -3.23
CA TYR A 531 23.30 10.78 -3.76
C TYR A 531 24.74 10.89 -4.29
N ASN A 532 25.57 9.90 -3.97
CA ASN A 532 26.89 9.76 -4.55
C ASN A 532 26.90 8.59 -5.54
N GLY A 533 27.14 8.89 -6.82
CA GLY A 533 27.20 7.89 -7.87
C GLY A 533 28.40 6.94 -7.78
N ALA A 534 29.50 7.35 -7.13
CA ALA A 534 30.70 6.53 -7.03
C ALA A 534 30.56 5.32 -6.09
N ASN A 535 29.86 5.50 -4.98
CA ASN A 535 29.64 4.43 -4.00
C ASN A 535 28.18 3.98 -3.89
N ASN A 536 27.30 4.55 -4.72
CA ASN A 536 25.88 4.22 -4.78
C ASN A 536 25.15 4.42 -3.44
N ARG A 537 25.48 5.50 -2.71
CA ARG A 537 24.92 5.78 -1.38
C ARG A 537 24.05 7.03 -1.37
N LEU A 538 22.97 6.99 -0.59
CA LEU A 538 22.18 8.16 -0.19
C LEU A 538 22.72 8.72 1.11
N TYR A 539 22.79 10.05 1.20
CA TYR A 539 23.26 10.78 2.36
C TYR A 539 22.11 11.60 2.95
N LEU A 540 21.82 11.39 4.23
CA LEU A 540 20.84 12.12 5.03
C LEU A 540 21.62 13.13 5.88
N VAL A 541 21.26 14.41 5.77
CA VAL A 541 22.06 15.50 6.33
C VAL A 541 21.27 16.30 7.33
N SER A 542 21.86 16.45 8.52
CA SER A 542 21.45 17.40 9.54
C SER A 542 22.64 18.28 9.92
N ASN A 543 22.39 19.27 10.77
CA ASN A 543 23.46 20.13 11.28
C ASN A 543 24.53 19.30 12.02
N GLY A 544 25.77 19.36 11.53
CA GLY A 544 26.92 18.71 12.16
C GLY A 544 26.95 17.18 12.06
N SER A 545 25.97 16.55 11.38
CA SER A 545 25.84 15.09 11.30
C SER A 545 25.35 14.64 9.92
N ILE A 546 26.00 13.60 9.38
CA ILE A 546 25.66 13.01 8.09
C ILE A 546 25.58 11.50 8.25
N PHE A 547 24.43 10.92 7.92
CA PHE A 547 24.28 9.47 7.79
C PHE A 547 24.24 9.09 6.31
N SER A 548 24.68 7.88 5.95
CA SER A 548 24.51 7.37 4.60
C SER A 548 24.17 5.89 4.57
N VAL A 549 23.46 5.48 3.52
CA VAL A 549 23.04 4.09 3.27
C VAL A 549 23.18 3.73 1.79
N PRO A 550 23.51 2.48 1.44
CA PRO A 550 23.59 2.02 0.06
C PRO A 550 22.18 1.88 -0.56
N VAL A 551 22.01 2.37 -1.78
CA VAL A 551 20.71 2.41 -2.49
C VAL A 551 20.18 1.01 -2.82
N ASP A 552 21.07 0.10 -3.21
CA ASP A 552 20.76 -1.27 -3.62
C ASP A 552 20.29 -2.17 -2.47
N LYS A 553 20.54 -1.77 -1.21
CA LYS A 553 20.06 -2.48 -0.02
C LYS A 553 18.88 -1.81 0.68
N LEU A 554 18.30 -0.73 0.14
CA LEU A 554 17.12 -0.09 0.73
C LEU A 554 15.98 -1.12 0.95
N GLY A 555 15.48 -1.22 2.17
CA GLY A 555 14.48 -2.22 2.56
C GLY A 555 15.07 -3.53 3.10
N GLN A 556 16.38 -3.71 3.02
CA GLN A 556 17.15 -4.88 3.48
C GLN A 556 18.48 -4.49 4.14
N LEU A 557 18.61 -3.25 4.60
CA LEU A 557 19.77 -2.73 5.31
C LEU A 557 19.99 -3.50 6.61
N ASP A 558 21.26 -3.68 6.96
CA ASP A 558 21.71 -4.04 8.30
C ASP A 558 22.51 -2.91 8.95
N ALA A 559 22.89 -3.07 10.22
CA ALA A 559 23.59 -2.03 10.97
C ALA A 559 24.97 -1.67 10.37
N SER A 560 25.64 -2.61 9.68
CA SER A 560 26.94 -2.37 9.05
C SER A 560 26.83 -1.58 7.75
N ASP A 561 25.63 -1.54 7.16
CA ASP A 561 25.35 -0.72 5.99
C ASP A 561 25.20 0.77 6.30
N VAL A 562 25.00 1.12 7.58
CA VAL A 562 24.79 2.51 7.99
C VAL A 562 26.12 3.18 8.32
N SER A 563 26.47 4.17 7.51
CA SER A 563 27.60 5.06 7.82
C SER A 563 27.10 6.31 8.52
N ALA A 564 27.77 6.75 9.58
CA ALA A 564 27.40 7.93 10.35
C ALA A 564 28.66 8.73 10.68
N THR A 565 28.62 10.05 10.49
CA THR A 565 29.73 10.96 10.81
C THR A 565 29.22 12.17 11.58
N ASN A 566 29.93 12.59 12.62
CA ASN A 566 29.75 13.91 13.22
C ASN A 566 30.99 14.79 13.06
N PHE A 567 30.76 16.10 12.99
CA PHE A 567 31.80 17.09 12.72
C PHE A 567 31.96 18.07 13.88
N THR A 568 33.16 18.62 14.01
CA THR A 568 33.43 19.72 14.94
C THR A 568 32.75 21.00 14.50
N GLY A 569 32.45 21.87 15.46
CA GLY A 569 31.93 23.21 15.22
C GLY A 569 30.42 23.18 14.99
N ASP A 570 29.70 23.97 15.76
CA ASP A 570 28.23 24.06 15.74
C ASP A 570 27.74 24.82 14.49
N ARG A 571 28.13 24.36 13.30
CA ARG A 571 27.84 24.97 12.00
C ARG A 571 26.45 24.57 11.53
N GLU A 572 25.84 25.45 10.75
CA GLU A 572 24.58 25.22 10.06
C GLU A 572 24.89 24.63 8.67
N PHE A 573 24.54 23.36 8.48
CA PHE A 573 24.63 22.69 7.18
C PHE A 573 23.34 22.98 6.42
N GLU A 574 23.44 23.31 5.15
CA GLU A 574 22.28 23.66 4.32
C GLU A 574 22.15 22.72 3.11
N GLY A 575 23.26 22.11 2.68
CA GLY A 575 23.27 21.27 1.50
C GLY A 575 24.42 20.30 1.52
N MET A 576 24.23 19.19 0.82
CA MET A 576 25.31 18.32 0.40
C MET A 576 25.16 18.10 -1.10
N MET A 577 26.27 17.92 -1.80
CA MET A 577 26.26 17.76 -3.25
C MET A 577 27.49 16.99 -3.70
N PHE A 578 27.33 16.19 -4.75
CA PHE A 578 28.42 15.50 -5.40
C PHE A 578 28.53 15.99 -6.85
N MET A 579 29.75 16.09 -7.33
CA MET A 579 30.02 16.20 -8.75
C MET A 579 29.64 14.90 -9.46
N HIS A 580 29.03 15.01 -10.63
CA HIS A 580 28.50 13.87 -11.38
C HIS A 580 29.57 13.13 -12.20
N GLN A 581 30.64 13.80 -12.63
CA GLN A 581 31.73 13.17 -13.39
C GLN A 581 32.91 12.82 -12.48
N SER A 582 33.34 13.75 -11.62
CA SER A 582 34.51 13.54 -10.76
C SER A 582 34.19 12.88 -9.41
N ASN A 583 32.92 12.80 -9.02
CA ASN A 583 32.45 12.26 -7.74
C ASN A 583 32.99 12.98 -6.49
N GLN A 584 33.54 14.19 -6.64
CA GLN A 584 33.93 15.01 -5.50
C GLN A 584 32.70 15.44 -4.70
N GLY A 585 32.72 15.15 -3.39
CA GLY A 585 31.65 15.51 -2.46
C GLY A 585 31.89 16.84 -1.76
N PHE A 586 30.82 17.60 -1.54
CA PHE A 586 30.86 18.90 -0.90
C PHE A 586 29.66 19.09 0.03
N VAL A 587 29.82 20.00 0.99
CA VAL A 587 28.80 20.45 1.95
C VAL A 587 28.70 21.97 1.88
N LEU A 588 27.48 22.47 1.76
CA LEU A 588 27.13 23.88 1.90
C LEU A 588 26.89 24.21 3.37
N THR A 589 27.51 25.27 3.85
CA THR A 589 27.27 25.81 5.21
C THR A 589 26.82 27.25 5.17
N ASN A 590 26.06 27.67 6.19
CA ASN A 590 25.58 29.04 6.39
C ASN A 590 26.39 29.80 7.46
N ARG A 591 26.00 31.05 7.78
CA ARG A 591 26.61 31.91 8.80
C ARG A 591 28.11 32.07 8.59
N GLY A 592 28.43 32.72 7.49
CA GLY A 592 29.70 32.60 6.78
C GLY A 592 29.61 31.59 5.65
N PRO A 593 28.75 31.84 4.64
CA PRO A 593 28.49 30.90 3.56
C PRO A 593 29.74 30.36 2.87
N ALA A 594 29.85 29.03 2.81
CA ALA A 594 31.00 28.35 2.24
C ALA A 594 30.63 26.98 1.66
N ILE A 595 31.36 26.59 0.62
CA ILE A 595 31.41 25.23 0.10
C ILE A 595 32.62 24.54 0.74
N LEU A 596 32.37 23.44 1.44
CA LEU A 596 33.38 22.59 2.07
C LEU A 596 33.49 21.31 1.27
N GLN A 597 34.70 20.94 0.88
CA GLN A 597 34.99 19.69 0.20
C GLN A 597 35.18 18.57 1.22
N MET A 598 34.65 17.38 0.93
CA MET A 598 34.97 16.16 1.65
C MET A 598 36.41 15.74 1.33
N THR A 599 37.24 15.59 2.35
CA THR A 599 38.66 15.26 2.23
C THR A 599 39.02 14.13 3.18
N ASN A 600 39.65 13.07 2.64
CA ASN A 600 40.21 11.98 3.43
C ASN A 600 41.60 12.36 3.96
#